data_AF-A0A1E1FBJ9-F1
#
_entry.id   AF-A0A1E1FBJ9-F1
#
_cell.length_a   1.000
_cell.length_b   1.000
_cell.length_c   1.000
_cell.angle_alpha   90.00
_cell.angle_beta   90.00
_cell.angle_gamma   90.00
#
_symmetry.space_group_name_H-M   'P 1'
#
loop_
_entity.id
_entity.type
_entity.pdbx_description
1 polymer ?
#
loop_
_entity_poly.entity_id
_entity_poly.type
_entity_poly.pdbx_seq_one_letter_code
_entity_poly.pdbx_strand_id
1 'polypeptide(L)'
;IFITDDPDASVDIPLPVQRRWGVNRLEGFLGPLVRKGLRSVILFGVPLKCDKDARGTPADDPEGPVIQAVRKIRQLFPDLYVAC
;
A
#
# COMPACT_ATOMS: atom_id res chain seq x y z
N ILE A 1 -4.15 -2.28 4.60
CA ILE A 1 -3.90 -0.95 3.99
C ILE A 1 -4.21 -1.06 2.52
N PHE A 2 -5.00 -0.14 1.97
CA PHE A 2 -5.32 -0.10 0.54
C PHE A 2 -4.31 0.77 -0.20
N ILE A 3 -3.62 0.21 -1.20
CA ILE A 3 -2.58 0.90 -1.99
C ILE A 3 -3.04 1.04 -3.43
N THR A 4 -2.80 2.19 -4.07
CA THR A 4 -3.21 2.47 -5.46
C THR A 4 -2.01 2.90 -6.31
N ASP A 5 -2.17 2.87 -7.64
CA ASP A 5 -1.12 3.20 -8.63
C ASP A 5 -0.82 4.70 -8.79
N ASP A 6 -1.56 5.55 -8.08
CA ASP A 6 -1.23 6.97 -7.98
C ASP A 6 -0.31 7.13 -6.77
N PRO A 7 0.99 7.45 -6.97
CA PRO A 7 1.97 7.45 -5.90
C PRO A 7 1.69 8.50 -4.83
N ASP A 8 0.92 9.56 -5.13
CA ASP A 8 0.65 10.67 -4.21
C ASP A 8 -0.77 10.64 -3.62
N ALA A 9 -1.57 9.63 -3.99
CA ALA A 9 -2.97 9.51 -3.61
C ALA A 9 -3.22 9.47 -2.10
N SER A 10 -4.33 10.10 -1.72
CA SER A 10 -4.94 10.04 -0.39
C SER A 10 -6.45 10.20 -0.57
N VAL A 11 -7.10 9.14 -1.04
CA VAL A 11 -8.50 9.18 -1.50
C VAL A 11 -9.38 8.45 -0.51
N ASP A 12 -10.42 9.11 0.01
CA ASP A 12 -11.41 8.49 0.88
C ASP A 12 -12.18 7.38 0.14
N ILE A 13 -12.51 6.31 0.86
CA ILE A 13 -13.32 5.20 0.35
C ILE A 13 -14.62 5.08 1.15
N PRO A 14 -15.65 4.38 0.64
CA PRO A 14 -16.91 4.16 1.35
C PRO A 14 -16.77 3.14 2.51
N LEU A 15 -15.70 3.27 3.28
CA LEU A 15 -15.45 2.65 4.57
C LEU A 15 -15.10 3.79 5.54
N PRO A 16 -15.79 3.93 6.69
CA PRO A 16 -15.57 5.05 7.60
C PRO A 16 -14.09 5.21 7.99
N VAL A 17 -13.56 6.42 7.83
CA VAL A 17 -12.18 6.79 8.23
C VAL A 17 -11.09 6.01 7.48
N GLN A 18 -11.39 5.41 6.33
CA GLN A 18 -10.42 4.69 5.51
C GLN A 18 -10.11 5.42 4.21
N ARG A 19 -8.88 5.22 3.71
CA ARG A 19 -8.36 5.82 2.48
C ARG A 19 -7.59 4.80 1.65
N ARG A 20 -7.53 5.05 0.34
CA ARG A 20 -6.53 4.48 -0.57
C ARG A 20 -5.32 5.40 -0.57
N TRP A 21 -4.15 4.80 -0.42
CA TRP A 21 -2.88 5.51 -0.29
C TRP A 21 -1.98 5.26 -1.49
N GLY A 22 -1.32 6.33 -1.93
CA GLY A 22 -0.16 6.24 -2.80
C GLY A 22 1.11 5.95 -2.01
N VAL A 23 2.10 5.34 -2.66
CA VAL A 23 3.35 4.92 -2.02
C VAL A 23 4.14 6.05 -1.36
N ASN A 24 4.07 7.27 -1.91
CA ASN A 24 4.76 8.44 -1.35
C ASN A 24 4.12 8.94 -0.04
N ARG A 25 2.86 8.58 0.22
CA ARG A 25 2.15 8.99 1.44
C ARG A 25 2.34 8.01 2.61
N LEU A 26 2.94 6.84 2.36
CA LEU A 26 3.07 5.77 3.35
C LEU A 26 3.89 6.17 4.58
N GLU A 27 4.95 6.96 4.41
CA GLU A 27 5.77 7.41 5.53
C GLU A 27 4.97 8.26 6.52
N GLY A 28 4.25 9.26 6.00
CA GLY A 28 3.42 10.15 6.82
C GLY A 28 2.26 9.43 7.49
N PHE A 29 1.67 8.44 6.81
CA PHE A 29 0.56 7.64 7.34
C PHE A 29 1.03 6.63 8.41
N LEU A 30 2.06 5.83 8.10
CA LEU A 30 2.51 4.74 8.96
C LEU A 30 3.45 5.20 10.08
N GLY A 31 4.27 6.23 9.84
CA GLY A 31 5.26 6.70 10.81
C GLY A 31 4.70 6.97 12.22
N PRO A 32 3.60 7.72 12.36
CA PRO A 32 2.96 7.91 13.67
C PRO A 32 2.43 6.62 14.31
N LEU A 33 1.95 5.66 13.51
CA LEU A 33 1.41 4.39 13.99
C LEU A 33 2.51 3.44 14.45
N VAL A 34 3.61 3.36 13.70
CA VAL A 34 4.81 2.60 14.08
C VAL A 34 5.39 3.13 15.39
N ARG A 35 5.49 4.46 15.57
CA ARG A 35 5.91 5.07 16.84
C ARG A 35 4.97 4.73 18.01
N LYS A 36 3.69 4.46 17.74
CA LYS A 36 2.69 4.03 18.74
C LYS A 36 2.69 2.51 18.98
N GLY A 37 3.59 1.75 18.33
CA GLY A 37 3.74 0.32 18.53
C GLY A 37 3.04 -0.57 17.49
N LEU A 38 2.64 -0.05 16.33
CA LEU A 38 2.17 -0.88 15.22
C LEU A 38 3.29 -1.87 14.81
N ARG A 39 2.98 -3.17 14.79
CA ARG A 39 3.95 -4.24 14.52
C ARG A 39 3.74 -4.96 13.19
N SER A 40 2.53 -4.93 12.64
CA SER A 40 2.23 -5.61 11.38
C SER A 40 1.19 -4.86 10.56
N VAL A 41 1.28 -5.02 9.25
CA VAL A 41 0.31 -4.50 8.28
C VAL A 41 0.00 -5.58 7.24
N ILE A 42 -1.24 -5.61 6.76
CA ILE A 42 -1.64 -6.38 5.58
C ILE A 42 -1.93 -5.42 4.42
N LEU A 43 -1.43 -5.73 3.23
CA LEU A 43 -1.57 -4.88 2.04
C LEU A 43 -2.66 -5.40 1.11
N PHE A 44 -3.45 -4.48 0.56
CA PHE A 44 -4.44 -4.75 -0.48
C PHE A 44 -4.19 -3.80 -1.65
N GLY A 45 -3.80 -4.35 -2.80
CA GLY A 45 -3.60 -3.58 -4.03
C GLY A 45 -4.92 -3.19 -4.68
N VAL A 46 -5.02 -1.93 -5.11
CA VAL A 46 -6.15 -1.40 -5.86
C VAL A 46 -5.61 -0.82 -7.17
N PRO A 47 -5.28 -1.68 -8.15
CA PRO A 47 -4.79 -1.21 -9.43
C PRO A 47 -5.94 -0.62 -10.24
N LEU A 48 -5.76 0.63 -10.65
CA LEU A 48 -6.67 1.44 -11.45
C LEU A 48 -6.12 1.71 -12.86
N LYS A 49 -4.81 1.57 -13.07
CA LYS A 49 -4.11 1.88 -14.34
C LYS A 49 -3.71 0.63 -15.15
N CYS A 50 -3.90 -0.57 -14.62
CA CYS A 50 -3.56 -1.80 -15.32
C CYS A 50 -4.75 -2.38 -16.10
N ASP A 51 -4.46 -3.13 -17.16
CA ASP A 51 -5.44 -3.97 -17.84
C ASP A 51 -5.70 -5.23 -17.03
N LYS A 52 -6.92 -5.39 -16.54
CA LYS A 52 -7.33 -6.59 -15.80
C LYS A 52 -7.64 -7.70 -16.79
N ASP A 53 -6.98 -8.84 -16.62
CA ASP A 53 -7.27 -10.05 -17.37
C ASP A 53 -7.86 -11.15 -16.48
N ALA A 54 -8.33 -12.23 -17.11
CA ALA A 54 -8.94 -13.36 -16.42
C ALA A 54 -7.96 -14.18 -15.57
N ARG A 55 -6.65 -14.02 -15.78
CA ARG A 55 -5.59 -14.75 -15.06
C ARG A 55 -5.07 -13.96 -13.86
N GLY A 56 -5.33 -12.65 -13.82
CA GLY A 56 -4.72 -11.75 -12.86
C GLY A 56 -3.24 -11.51 -13.15
N THR A 57 -2.80 -11.52 -14.41
CA THR A 57 -1.38 -11.33 -14.77
C THR A 57 -0.73 -10.07 -14.15
N PRO A 58 -1.44 -8.95 -13.92
CA PRO A 58 -0.83 -7.79 -13.24
C PRO A 58 -0.54 -7.99 -11.73
N ALA A 59 -0.94 -9.11 -11.12
CA ALA A 59 -0.86 -9.30 -9.67
C ALA A 59 0.57 -9.31 -9.13
N ASP A 60 1.53 -9.76 -9.93
CA ASP A 60 2.96 -9.85 -9.61
C ASP A 60 3.83 -8.83 -10.38
N ASP A 61 3.21 -7.81 -10.98
CA ASP A 61 3.93 -6.71 -11.65
C ASP A 61 4.87 -6.00 -10.65
N PRO A 62 6.20 -5.96 -10.91
CA PRO A 62 7.16 -5.24 -10.07
C PRO A 62 6.83 -3.76 -9.86
N GLU A 63 6.15 -3.14 -10.82
CA GLU A 63 5.69 -1.75 -10.76
C GLU A 63 4.28 -1.62 -10.19
N GLY A 64 3.65 -2.75 -9.85
CA GLY A 64 2.36 -2.81 -9.20
C GLY A 64 2.37 -2.21 -7.79
N PRO A 65 1.19 -1.74 -7.32
CA PRO A 65 1.08 -0.92 -6.12
C PRO A 65 1.53 -1.66 -4.85
N VAL A 66 1.24 -2.97 -4.76
CA VAL A 66 1.62 -3.79 -3.60
C VAL A 66 3.12 -3.96 -3.53
N ILE A 67 3.78 -4.37 -4.62
CA ILE A 67 5.22 -4.63 -4.63
C ILE A 67 6.00 -3.35 -4.33
N GLN A 68 5.60 -2.22 -4.92
CA GLN A 68 6.19 -0.92 -4.64
C GLN A 68 5.99 -0.50 -3.17
N ALA A 69 4.80 -0.72 -2.60
CA ALA A 69 4.56 -0.46 -1.17
C ALA A 69 5.39 -1.36 -0.25
N VAL A 70 5.53 -2.66 -0.55
CA VAL A 70 6.37 -3.58 0.24
C VAL A 70 7.81 -3.07 0.28
N ARG A 71 8.38 -2.72 -0.88
CA ARG A 71 9.75 -2.17 -0.98
C ARG A 71 9.89 -0.90 -0.14
N LYS A 72 8.96 0.05 -0.29
CA LYS A 72 8.98 1.32 0.44
C LYS A 72 8.83 1.13 1.95
N ILE A 73 7.91 0.28 2.40
CA ILE A 73 7.67 0.01 3.82
C ILE A 73 8.90 -0.64 4.46
N ARG A 74 9.51 -1.63 3.81
CA ARG A 74 10.72 -2.28 4.35
C ARG A 74 11.91 -1.33 4.43
N GLN A 75 12.01 -0.36 3.52
CA GLN A 75 13.02 0.69 3.57
C GLN A 75 12.80 1.66 4.74
N LEU A 76 11.56 2.07 4.98
CA LEU A 76 11.20 3.06 6.00
C LEU A 76 11.12 2.46 7.41
N PHE A 77 10.58 1.25 7.53
CA PHE A 77 10.25 0.59 8.79
C PHE A 77 10.71 -0.88 8.76
N PRO A 78 12.04 -1.16 8.86
CA PRO A 78 12.60 -2.50 8.70
C PRO A 78 12.00 -3.56 9.66
N ASP A 79 11.58 -3.14 10.86
CA ASP A 79 11.01 -4.01 11.88
C ASP A 79 9.49 -4.22 11.75
N LEU A 80 8.83 -3.54 10.81
CA LEU A 80 7.39 -3.68 10.58
C LEU A 80 7.12 -4.93 9.73
N TYR A 81 6.34 -5.87 10.26
CA TYR A 81 5.96 -7.06 9.53
C TYR A 81 4.95 -6.73 8.41
N VAL A 82 5.23 -7.16 7.18
CA VAL A 82 4.35 -6.91 6.03
C VAL A 82 3.75 -8.23 5.54
N ALA A 83 2.44 -8.36 5.68
CA ALA A 83 1.62 -9.42 5.08
C ALA A 83 1.06 -8.96 3.73
N CYS A 84 1.03 -9.88 2.76
CA CYS A 84 0.52 -9.67 1.40
C CYS A 84 -0.43 -10.83 1.05
#